data_AF-A0A7S3JXH9-F1
#
_entry.id   AF-A0A7S3JXH9-F1
#
_cell.length_a   1.000
_cell.length_b   1.000
_cell.length_c   1.000
_cell.angle_alpha   90.00
_cell.angle_beta   90.00
_cell.angle_gamma   90.00
#
_symmetry.space_group_name_H-M   'P 1'
#
loop_
_entity.id
_entity.type
_entity.pdbx_description
1 polymer ?
#
loop_
_entity_poly.entity_id
_entity_poly.type
_entity_poly.pdbx_seq_one_letter_code
_entity_poly.pdbx_strand_id
1 'polypeptide(L)'
;MSARLTKNEGIGNISDAILERQVKEFVDLPIEDTSFLDSLKLLDEMYGSDIEGARKNLRSDLEKKNIDSAENILRQFAPIVNSLSLIEKRSTQVEEFAIALADEVRTADEASRVALAQVEAETRLKKAQDERMQAMDSLFAKYRVNDKDRKILQEKKEMNDEFMDAIERIQKAINTLSTDLRTDVQVPLTGPEALELLETMGQYYESALGFIFDFTMNELNTSLENTKRKKKNDQDALENAALAPNESRLARCLKILSQRTAYAQEIQTAILKCRRTTVNQRFRTDLVQLTNPPRDQIRYVSDILALCHQLVASELELSAALSLGENISFVDMIFSAEDVVNHIDQSLQTSEAKDTSYVNQHRLAHLFSYYSDMFSGIGVSCLSTIIAQHATRCRTTTAEAVKRQSLHYQEASLAAFVRTVENDDDD
;
A
#
# COMPACT_ATOMS: atom_id res chain seq x y z
N MET A 1 99.87 28.19 70.75
CA MET A 1 99.93 27.38 71.99
C MET A 1 100.76 26.15 71.64
N SER A 2 102.07 26.15 71.83
CA SER A 2 102.82 26.16 73.10
C SER A 2 102.58 24.89 73.90
N ALA A 3 103.56 23.99 73.88
CA ALA A 3 104.21 23.36 75.05
C ALA A 3 104.84 22.03 74.58
N ARG A 4 106.17 21.93 74.44
CA ARG A 4 107.22 21.81 75.47
C ARG A 4 107.21 20.46 76.21
N LEU A 5 108.45 20.05 76.52
CA LEU A 5 108.92 18.99 77.45
C LEU A 5 109.15 17.65 76.73
N THR A 6 110.25 16.92 76.89
CA THR A 6 111.49 17.09 77.65
C THR A 6 112.52 16.11 77.08
N LYS A 7 113.79 16.49 77.25
CA LYS A 7 115.02 15.79 76.88
C LYS A 7 115.18 14.45 77.62
N ASN A 8 115.92 13.52 76.99
CA ASN A 8 116.93 12.60 77.57
C ASN A 8 116.50 11.79 78.81
N GLU A 9 116.42 10.46 78.80
CA GLU A 9 117.46 9.46 78.53
C GLU A 9 116.73 8.11 78.41
N GLY A 10 117.08 7.28 77.43
CA GLY A 10 116.48 5.94 77.27
C GLY A 10 116.09 5.56 75.85
N ILE A 11 116.19 6.49 74.90
CA ILE A 11 115.81 6.26 73.49
C ILE A 11 116.92 5.53 72.71
N GLY A 12 118.17 5.55 73.19
CA GLY A 12 119.30 4.88 72.53
C GLY A 12 119.09 3.37 72.30
N ASN A 13 118.59 2.65 73.30
CA ASN A 13 118.39 1.19 73.18
C ASN A 13 117.15 0.80 72.36
N ILE A 14 116.16 1.67 72.22
CA ILE A 14 114.96 1.38 71.41
C ILE A 14 115.23 1.71 69.95
N SER A 15 115.98 2.77 69.66
CA SER A 15 116.34 3.15 68.29
C SER A 15 117.30 2.14 67.65
N ASP A 16 118.28 1.62 68.40
CA ASP A 16 119.19 0.58 67.87
C ASP A 16 118.47 -0.75 67.64
N ALA A 17 117.54 -1.14 68.50
CA ALA A 17 116.74 -2.36 68.30
C ALA A 17 115.73 -2.25 67.14
N ILE A 18 115.16 -1.05 66.92
CA ILE A 18 114.27 -0.79 65.77
C ILE A 18 115.08 -0.73 64.47
N LEU A 19 116.27 -0.11 64.50
CA LEU A 19 117.17 -0.05 63.34
C LEU A 19 117.73 -1.43 63.01
N GLU A 20 118.12 -2.26 63.99
CA GLU A 20 118.52 -3.65 63.72
C GLU A 20 117.38 -4.48 63.14
N ARG A 21 116.13 -4.24 63.57
CA ARG A 21 114.96 -4.93 63.03
C ARG A 21 114.62 -4.46 61.62
N GLN A 22 114.69 -3.16 61.33
CA GLN A 22 114.47 -2.61 60.00
C GLN A 22 115.60 -2.97 59.03
N VAL A 23 116.85 -3.04 59.51
CA VAL A 23 118.01 -3.49 58.72
C VAL A 23 117.92 -4.99 58.44
N LYS A 24 117.51 -5.83 59.42
CA LYS A 24 117.23 -7.24 59.15
C LYS A 24 116.07 -7.42 58.16
N GLU A 25 115.00 -6.65 58.30
CA GLU A 25 113.84 -6.71 57.41
C GLU A 25 114.17 -6.22 55.98
N PHE A 26 115.11 -5.27 55.83
CA PHE A 26 115.64 -4.85 54.52
C PHE A 26 116.66 -5.82 53.92
N VAL A 27 117.42 -6.54 54.76
CA VAL A 27 118.40 -7.55 54.31
C VAL A 27 117.72 -8.88 53.96
N ASP A 28 116.59 -9.19 54.59
CA ASP A 28 115.79 -10.40 54.35
C ASP A 28 114.73 -10.22 53.23
N LEU A 29 114.64 -9.04 52.60
CA LEU A 29 113.88 -8.87 51.36
C LEU A 29 114.69 -9.47 50.20
N PRO A 30 114.19 -10.51 49.52
CA PRO A 30 114.94 -11.17 48.47
C PRO A 30 115.23 -10.19 47.33
N ILE A 31 116.51 -9.95 47.08
CA ILE A 31 117.07 -9.14 45.97
C ILE A 31 116.81 -9.81 44.59
N GLU A 32 115.99 -10.87 44.55
CA GLU A 32 115.73 -11.73 43.39
C GLU A 32 114.39 -11.44 42.69
N ASP A 33 113.69 -10.36 43.02
CA ASP A 33 112.62 -9.90 42.12
C ASP A 33 113.28 -9.38 40.83
N THR A 34 113.23 -10.19 39.77
CA THR A 34 113.64 -9.83 38.41
C THR A 34 113.02 -8.51 37.96
N SER A 35 111.82 -8.18 38.45
CA SER A 35 111.17 -6.87 38.23
C SER A 35 111.96 -5.71 38.84
N PHE A 36 112.62 -5.89 39.99
CA PHE A 36 113.41 -4.86 40.65
C PHE A 36 114.77 -4.68 39.98
N LEU A 37 115.43 -5.79 39.63
CA LEU A 37 116.70 -5.78 38.88
C LEU A 37 116.53 -5.23 37.45
N ASP A 38 115.44 -5.56 36.76
CA ASP A 38 115.15 -5.00 35.43
C ASP A 38 114.77 -3.53 35.50
N SER A 39 114.04 -3.10 36.54
CA SER A 39 113.75 -1.68 36.78
C SER A 39 115.02 -0.88 37.09
N LEU A 40 115.97 -1.47 37.84
CA LEU A 40 117.28 -0.90 38.13
C LEU A 40 118.17 -0.83 36.89
N LYS A 41 118.19 -1.87 36.05
CA LYS A 41 118.90 -1.86 34.77
C LYS A 41 118.33 -0.83 33.80
N LEU A 42 117.01 -0.70 33.73
CA LEU A 42 116.35 0.35 32.94
C LEU A 42 116.67 1.75 33.45
N LEU A 43 116.74 1.94 34.77
CA LEU A 43 117.16 3.22 35.34
C LEU A 43 118.63 3.54 35.05
N ASP A 44 119.51 2.53 35.14
CA ASP A 44 120.95 2.65 34.86
C ASP A 44 121.21 2.93 33.37
N GLU A 45 120.47 2.27 32.47
CA GLU A 45 120.51 2.50 31.02
C GLU A 45 119.98 3.89 30.65
N MET A 46 118.94 4.39 31.34
CA MET A 46 118.38 5.71 31.05
C MET A 46 119.21 6.89 31.61
N TYR A 47 120.02 6.69 32.65
CA TYR A 47 120.69 7.78 33.38
C TYR A 47 122.19 7.57 33.59
N GLY A 48 122.89 7.06 32.57
CA GLY A 48 124.33 6.83 32.60
C GLY A 48 125.17 8.07 32.90
N SER A 49 126.04 7.95 33.92
CA SER A 49 127.20 8.78 34.29
C SER A 49 127.01 10.20 34.86
N ASP A 50 125.80 10.76 34.97
CA ASP A 50 125.56 12.06 35.64
C ASP A 50 124.41 12.02 36.65
N ILE A 51 124.69 11.49 37.84
CA ILE A 51 123.72 11.16 38.90
C ILE A 51 123.04 12.42 39.47
N GLU A 52 123.69 13.59 39.45
CA GLU A 52 123.13 14.82 40.03
C GLU A 52 122.13 15.52 39.10
N GLY A 53 122.40 15.55 37.79
CA GLY A 53 121.45 16.03 36.77
C GLY A 53 120.28 15.06 36.55
N ALA A 54 120.59 13.76 36.52
CA ALA A 54 119.61 12.68 36.37
C ALA A 54 118.53 12.72 37.46
N ARG A 55 118.90 12.90 38.73
CA ARG A 55 117.93 12.88 39.85
C ARG A 55 116.98 14.08 39.83
N LYS A 56 117.42 15.25 39.35
CA LYS A 56 116.59 16.45 39.21
C LYS A 56 115.62 16.34 38.03
N ASN A 57 116.04 15.67 36.96
CA ASN A 57 115.20 15.43 35.78
C ASN A 57 114.30 14.21 35.95
N LEU A 58 114.67 13.22 36.78
CA LEU A 58 113.91 11.97 36.99
C LEU A 58 112.48 12.22 37.47
N ARG A 59 112.29 13.20 38.36
CA ARG A 59 110.95 13.57 38.82
C ARG A 59 110.14 14.20 37.70
N SER A 60 110.75 15.10 36.92
CA SER A 60 110.10 15.73 35.78
C SER A 60 109.79 14.72 34.66
N ASP A 61 110.68 13.75 34.43
CA ASP A 61 110.54 12.73 33.39
C ASP A 61 109.59 11.61 33.82
N LEU A 62 109.53 11.28 35.11
CA LEU A 62 108.51 10.38 35.67
C LEU A 62 107.13 11.05 35.65
N GLU A 63 107.03 12.34 36.03
CA GLU A 63 105.79 13.10 35.93
C GLU A 63 105.35 13.23 34.46
N LYS A 64 106.26 13.47 33.52
CA LYS A 64 105.97 13.42 32.07
C LYS A 64 105.53 12.04 31.62
N LYS A 65 106.25 10.96 31.95
CA LYS A 65 105.83 9.60 31.59
C LYS A 65 104.50 9.21 32.21
N ASN A 66 104.20 9.67 33.41
CA ASN A 66 102.92 9.41 34.08
C ASN A 66 101.80 10.23 33.44
N ILE A 67 102.05 11.48 33.05
CA ILE A 67 101.14 12.30 32.26
C ILE A 67 100.92 11.67 30.87
N ASP A 68 101.98 11.24 30.18
CA ASP A 68 101.92 10.57 28.88
C ASP A 68 101.17 9.23 28.99
N SER A 69 101.35 8.49 30.09
CA SER A 69 100.63 7.24 30.35
C SER A 69 99.16 7.49 30.65
N ALA A 70 98.85 8.48 31.49
CA ALA A 70 97.47 8.89 31.76
C ALA A 70 96.79 9.44 30.50
N GLU A 71 97.51 10.19 29.67
CA GLU A 71 97.04 10.67 28.37
C GLU A 71 96.81 9.50 27.40
N ASN A 72 97.69 8.51 27.38
CA ASN A 72 97.52 7.31 26.56
C ASN A 72 96.30 6.49 27.01
N ILE A 73 96.08 6.35 28.31
CA ILE A 73 94.88 5.72 28.87
C ILE A 73 93.63 6.52 28.47
N LEU A 74 93.62 7.84 28.64
CA LEU A 74 92.48 8.68 28.23
C LEU A 74 92.24 8.62 26.72
N ARG A 75 93.29 8.56 25.89
CA ARG A 75 93.19 8.38 24.44
C ARG A 75 92.62 7.02 24.07
N GLN A 76 92.94 5.96 24.82
CA GLN A 76 92.39 4.61 24.61
C GLN A 76 90.97 4.45 25.15
N PHE A 77 90.60 5.16 26.21
CA PHE A 77 89.23 5.16 26.75
C PHE A 77 88.28 6.10 25.98
N ALA A 78 88.78 7.15 25.32
CA ALA A 78 87.99 8.04 24.47
C ALA A 78 87.17 7.29 23.39
N PRO A 79 87.71 6.36 22.58
CA PRO A 79 86.92 5.60 21.63
C PRO A 79 85.90 4.67 22.31
N ILE A 80 86.19 4.17 23.51
CA ILE A 80 85.25 3.32 24.28
C ILE A 80 84.06 4.16 24.75
N VAL A 81 84.30 5.33 25.34
CA VAL A 81 83.25 6.28 25.75
C VAL A 81 82.42 6.74 24.55
N ASN A 82 83.05 7.00 23.41
CA ASN A 82 82.34 7.33 22.17
C ASN A 82 81.52 6.15 21.63
N SER A 83 82.01 4.91 21.77
CA SER A 83 81.24 3.72 21.40
C SER A 83 80.05 3.49 22.33
N LEU A 84 80.20 3.79 23.62
CA LEU A 84 79.15 3.68 24.62
C LEU A 84 78.07 4.74 24.41
N SER A 85 78.45 6.00 24.12
CA SER A 85 77.49 7.05 23.78
C SER A 85 76.77 6.79 22.45
N LEU A 86 77.45 6.14 21.49
CA LEU A 86 76.82 5.67 20.26
C LEU A 86 75.79 4.57 20.53
N ILE A 87 76.10 3.63 21.44
CA ILE A 87 75.18 2.56 21.84
C ILE A 87 73.98 3.17 22.59
N GLU A 88 74.22 4.10 23.52
CA GLU A 88 73.15 4.81 24.23
C GLU A 88 72.23 5.51 23.23
N LYS A 89 72.78 6.29 22.29
CA LYS A 89 72.02 6.96 21.23
C LYS A 89 71.25 5.98 20.33
N ARG A 90 71.82 4.82 20.03
CA ARG A 90 71.14 3.76 19.26
C ARG A 90 70.05 3.09 20.09
N SER A 91 70.25 2.90 21.38
CA SER A 91 69.26 2.34 22.30
C SER A 91 68.06 3.26 22.42
N THR A 92 68.28 4.57 22.60
CA THR A 92 67.18 5.55 22.63
C THR A 92 66.43 5.59 21.29
N GLN A 93 67.14 5.51 20.16
CA GLN A 93 66.50 5.41 18.84
C GLN A 93 65.66 4.15 18.67
N VAL A 94 66.11 3.01 19.21
CA VAL A 94 65.34 1.76 19.18
C VAL A 94 64.11 1.84 20.07
N GLU A 95 64.23 2.46 21.25
CA GLU A 95 63.08 2.70 22.14
C GLU A 95 62.05 3.63 21.49
N GLU A 96 62.49 4.74 20.89
CA GLU A 96 61.62 5.66 20.14
C GLU A 96 60.94 4.95 18.97
N PHE A 97 61.68 4.14 18.21
CA PHE A 97 61.12 3.36 17.10
C PHE A 97 60.13 2.30 17.57
N ALA A 98 60.41 1.62 18.69
CA ALA A 98 59.51 0.62 19.25
C ALA A 98 58.19 1.25 19.74
N ILE A 99 58.25 2.43 20.35
CA ILE A 99 57.06 3.20 20.76
C ILE A 99 56.27 3.65 19.53
N ALA A 100 56.94 4.22 18.52
CA ALA A 100 56.28 4.65 17.28
C ALA A 100 55.61 3.47 16.57
N LEU A 101 56.28 2.32 16.49
CA LEU A 101 55.73 1.10 15.89
C LEU A 101 54.54 0.56 16.69
N ALA A 102 54.59 0.60 18.02
CA ALA A 102 53.47 0.18 18.86
C ALA A 102 52.24 1.07 18.67
N ASP A 103 52.43 2.39 18.54
CA ASP A 103 51.35 3.32 18.25
C ASP A 103 50.79 3.15 16.83
N GLU A 104 51.65 2.91 15.83
CA GLU A 104 51.22 2.63 14.45
C GLU A 104 50.41 1.31 14.37
N VAL A 105 50.87 0.26 15.06
CA VAL A 105 50.12 -1.00 15.17
C VAL A 105 48.78 -0.80 15.88
N ARG A 106 48.74 -0.02 16.96
CA ARG A 106 47.49 0.27 17.68
C ARG A 106 46.50 1.05 16.82
N THR A 107 46.98 2.07 16.10
CA THR A 107 46.11 2.86 15.21
C THR A 107 45.63 2.04 14.02
N ALA A 108 46.47 1.17 13.46
CA ALA A 108 46.08 0.25 12.41
C ALA A 108 45.06 -0.81 12.88
N ASP A 109 45.19 -1.31 14.11
CA ASP A 109 44.24 -2.25 14.71
C ASP A 109 42.87 -1.59 14.96
N GLU A 110 42.86 -0.38 15.53
CA GLU A 110 41.64 0.39 15.75
C GLU A 110 40.94 0.72 14.41
N ALA A 111 41.70 1.14 13.40
CA ALA A 111 41.18 1.41 12.06
C ALA A 111 40.63 0.13 11.39
N SER A 112 41.32 -1.01 11.54
CA SER A 112 40.87 -2.30 11.03
C SER A 112 39.58 -2.76 11.71
N ARG A 113 39.45 -2.56 13.03
CA ARG A 113 38.24 -2.91 13.79
C ARG A 113 37.03 -2.09 13.34
N VAL A 114 37.22 -0.79 13.11
CA VAL A 114 36.17 0.10 12.58
C VAL A 114 35.78 -0.31 11.15
N ALA A 115 36.76 -0.58 10.28
CA ALA A 115 36.51 -1.02 8.91
C ALA A 115 35.74 -2.36 8.89
N LEU A 116 36.11 -3.33 9.73
CA LEU A 116 35.40 -4.61 9.84
C LEU A 116 33.97 -4.42 10.32
N ALA A 117 33.73 -3.58 11.34
CA ALA A 117 32.39 -3.29 11.82
C ALA A 117 31.51 -2.64 10.74
N GLN A 118 32.09 -1.75 9.92
CA GLN A 118 31.38 -1.14 8.80
C GLN A 118 31.08 -2.15 7.69
N VAL A 119 32.03 -3.01 7.33
CA VAL A 119 31.83 -4.10 6.35
C VAL A 119 30.73 -5.06 6.83
N GLU A 120 30.69 -5.42 8.11
CA GLU A 120 29.64 -6.26 8.68
C GLU A 120 28.26 -5.57 8.60
N ALA A 121 28.19 -4.28 8.92
CA ALA A 121 26.95 -3.51 8.83
C ALA A 121 26.45 -3.41 7.38
N GLU A 122 27.34 -3.10 6.43
CA GLU A 122 27.02 -3.06 5.00
C GLU A 122 26.61 -4.44 4.47
N THR A 123 27.26 -5.52 4.92
CA THR A 123 26.89 -6.89 4.54
C THR A 123 25.50 -7.27 5.05
N ARG A 124 25.13 -6.86 6.26
CA ARG A 124 23.77 -7.08 6.80
C ARG A 124 22.72 -6.31 6.01
N LEU A 125 22.99 -5.04 5.68
CA LEU A 125 22.10 -4.23 4.84
C LEU A 125 21.92 -4.85 3.45
N LYS A 126 23.02 -5.30 2.83
CA LYS A 126 22.98 -5.93 1.51
C LYS A 126 22.17 -7.23 1.51
N LYS A 127 22.35 -8.09 2.52
CA LYS A 127 21.53 -9.32 2.67
C LYS A 127 20.04 -9.01 2.82
N ALA A 128 19.68 -8.03 3.66
CA ALA A 128 18.28 -7.62 3.83
C ALA A 128 17.70 -7.06 2.52
N GLN A 129 18.50 -6.34 1.73
CA GLN A 129 18.10 -5.86 0.41
C GLN A 129 17.93 -7.01 -0.60
N ASP A 130 18.83 -7.99 -0.61
CA ASP A 130 18.74 -9.16 -1.49
C ASP A 130 17.52 -10.03 -1.17
N GLU A 131 17.22 -10.24 0.12
CA GLU A 131 16.00 -10.93 0.58
C GLU A 131 14.74 -10.19 0.13
N ARG A 132 14.74 -8.85 0.23
CA ARG A 132 13.63 -8.01 -0.27
C ARG A 132 13.47 -8.12 -1.79
N MET A 133 14.57 -8.10 -2.54
CA MET A 133 14.56 -8.24 -3.99
C MET A 133 14.04 -9.61 -4.42
N GLN A 134 14.46 -10.69 -3.77
CA GLN A 134 13.94 -12.04 -4.05
C GLN A 134 12.45 -12.19 -3.71
N ALA A 135 12.01 -11.64 -2.58
CA ALA A 135 10.59 -11.61 -2.24
C ALA A 135 9.80 -10.86 -3.32
N MET A 136 10.32 -9.74 -3.79
CA MET A 136 9.71 -8.92 -4.84
C MET A 136 9.70 -9.62 -6.20
N ASP A 137 10.78 -10.28 -6.62
CA ASP A 137 10.83 -11.10 -7.83
C ASP A 137 9.81 -12.24 -7.77
N SER A 138 9.64 -12.86 -6.60
CA SER A 138 8.64 -13.92 -6.41
C SER A 138 7.20 -13.39 -6.53
N LEU A 139 6.94 -12.15 -6.11
CA LEU A 139 5.66 -11.48 -6.31
C LEU A 139 5.46 -11.13 -7.77
N PHE A 140 6.46 -10.56 -8.44
CA PHE A 140 6.38 -10.25 -9.86
C PHE A 140 6.17 -11.53 -10.67
N ALA A 141 6.81 -12.64 -10.33
CA ALA A 141 6.56 -13.93 -10.99
C ALA A 141 5.11 -14.42 -10.79
N LYS A 142 4.50 -14.18 -9.61
CA LYS A 142 3.12 -14.57 -9.29
C LYS A 142 2.06 -13.62 -9.86
N TYR A 143 2.35 -12.32 -9.87
CA TYR A 143 1.38 -11.26 -10.10
C TYR A 143 1.64 -10.44 -11.36
N ARG A 144 2.71 -10.70 -12.13
CA ARG A 144 2.85 -10.09 -13.45
C ARG A 144 1.63 -10.46 -14.27
N VAL A 145 0.76 -9.46 -14.48
CA VAL A 145 -0.40 -9.54 -15.37
C VAL A 145 0.07 -10.23 -16.64
N ASN A 146 -0.61 -11.31 -17.02
CA ASN A 146 -0.28 -12.05 -18.22
C ASN A 146 -0.22 -11.05 -19.38
N ASP A 147 0.91 -10.93 -20.06
CA ASP A 147 1.10 -9.93 -21.12
C ASP A 147 0.05 -10.09 -22.25
N LYS A 148 -0.60 -11.24 -22.31
CA LYS A 148 -1.79 -11.52 -23.13
C LYS A 148 -3.04 -10.78 -22.65
N ASP A 149 -3.33 -10.78 -21.35
CA ASP A 149 -4.48 -10.06 -20.76
C ASP A 149 -4.30 -8.55 -20.92
N ARG A 150 -3.08 -8.03 -20.77
CA ARG A 150 -2.77 -6.61 -21.07
C ARG A 150 -3.08 -6.24 -22.52
N LYS A 151 -2.69 -7.09 -23.47
CA LYS A 151 -2.95 -6.86 -24.90
C LYS A 151 -4.45 -6.91 -25.22
N ILE A 152 -5.17 -7.89 -24.66
CA ILE A 152 -6.63 -8.01 -24.83
C ILE A 152 -7.34 -6.75 -24.29
N LEU A 153 -6.92 -6.23 -23.14
CA LEU A 153 -7.50 -5.00 -22.58
C LEU A 153 -7.13 -3.72 -23.34
N GLN A 154 -5.93 -3.66 -23.94
CA GLN A 154 -5.48 -2.49 -24.70
C GLN A 154 -6.07 -2.42 -26.11
N GLU A 155 -6.29 -3.57 -26.76
CA GLU A 155 -6.78 -3.61 -28.13
C GLU A 155 -8.24 -3.12 -28.24
N LYS A 156 -9.02 -3.12 -27.15
CA LYS A 156 -10.39 -2.56 -27.03
C LYS A 156 -11.30 -2.89 -28.22
N LYS A 157 -11.09 -4.04 -28.86
CA LYS A 157 -11.61 -4.28 -30.21
C LYS A 157 -13.04 -4.82 -30.18
N GLU A 158 -13.32 -5.79 -29.30
CA GLU A 158 -14.64 -6.42 -29.16
C GLU A 158 -14.87 -6.89 -27.71
N MET A 159 -16.09 -6.73 -27.21
CA MET A 159 -16.52 -7.23 -25.89
C MET A 159 -16.76 -8.74 -25.96
N ASN A 160 -15.68 -9.51 -25.86
CA ASN A 160 -15.71 -10.97 -25.91
C ASN A 160 -15.65 -11.59 -24.51
N ASP A 161 -16.08 -12.85 -24.35
CA ASP A 161 -16.05 -13.55 -23.06
C ASP A 161 -14.62 -13.63 -22.49
N GLU A 162 -13.60 -13.69 -23.36
CA GLU A 162 -12.18 -13.63 -23.00
C GLU A 162 -11.78 -12.29 -22.35
N PHE A 163 -12.37 -11.18 -22.78
CA PHE A 163 -12.14 -9.85 -22.19
C PHE A 163 -12.76 -9.79 -20.78
N MET A 164 -13.96 -10.33 -20.61
CA MET A 164 -14.64 -10.36 -19.31
C MET A 164 -13.90 -11.26 -18.31
N ASP A 165 -13.39 -12.41 -18.76
CA ASP A 165 -12.56 -13.29 -17.93
C ASP A 165 -11.22 -12.64 -17.56
N ALA A 166 -10.60 -11.89 -18.49
CA ALA A 166 -9.36 -11.16 -18.22
C ALA A 166 -9.55 -10.06 -17.15
N ILE A 167 -10.68 -9.34 -17.18
CA ILE A 167 -11.00 -8.33 -16.15
C ILE A 167 -11.22 -8.98 -14.79
N GLU A 168 -11.95 -10.10 -14.73
CA GLU A 168 -12.17 -10.80 -13.46
C GLU A 168 -10.86 -11.34 -12.88
N ARG A 169 -9.93 -11.81 -13.73
CA ARG A 169 -8.58 -12.20 -13.32
C ARG A 169 -7.79 -11.02 -12.74
N ILE A 170 -7.79 -9.87 -13.42
CA ILE A 170 -7.08 -8.66 -12.96
C ILE A 170 -7.70 -8.13 -11.67
N GLN A 171 -9.02 -8.15 -11.56
CA GLN A 171 -9.72 -7.76 -10.35
C GLN A 171 -9.34 -8.65 -9.16
N LYS A 172 -9.33 -9.97 -9.35
CA LYS A 172 -8.86 -10.91 -8.32
C LYS A 172 -7.40 -10.64 -7.96
N ALA A 173 -6.54 -10.42 -8.94
CA ALA A 173 -5.13 -10.10 -8.72
C ALA A 173 -4.95 -8.79 -7.92
N ILE A 174 -5.68 -7.73 -8.24
CA ILE A 174 -5.67 -6.46 -7.50
C ILE A 174 -6.13 -6.68 -6.05
N ASN A 175 -7.21 -7.43 -5.83
CA ASN A 175 -7.72 -7.71 -4.50
C ASN A 175 -6.72 -8.54 -3.67
N THR A 176 -6.14 -9.59 -4.25
CA THR A 176 -5.14 -10.44 -3.57
C THR A 176 -3.86 -9.65 -3.28
N LEU A 177 -3.36 -8.86 -4.24
CA LEU A 177 -2.21 -8.00 -4.02
C LEU A 177 -2.48 -6.96 -2.93
N SER A 178 -3.67 -6.36 -2.91
CA SER A 178 -4.09 -5.42 -1.87
C SER A 178 -4.20 -6.08 -0.49
N THR A 179 -4.68 -7.32 -0.42
CA THR A 179 -4.72 -8.06 0.85
C THR A 179 -3.32 -8.44 1.31
N ASP A 180 -2.46 -8.91 0.41
CA ASP A 180 -1.08 -9.32 0.72
C ASP A 180 -0.26 -8.12 1.21
N LEU A 181 -0.39 -6.97 0.54
CA LEU A 181 0.19 -5.68 0.96
C LEU A 181 -0.29 -5.24 2.36
N ARG A 182 -1.49 -5.66 2.77
CA ARG A 182 -2.09 -5.31 4.06
C ARG A 182 -1.74 -6.31 5.17
N THR A 183 -1.45 -7.57 4.82
CA THR A 183 -1.18 -8.64 5.80
C THR A 183 0.30 -8.84 6.13
N ASP A 184 1.23 -8.48 5.24
CA ASP A 184 2.67 -8.64 5.52
C ASP A 184 3.22 -7.53 6.43
N VAL A 185 3.15 -7.79 7.74
CA VAL A 185 3.69 -6.96 8.81
C VAL A 185 5.22 -7.10 8.94
N GLN A 186 5.83 -8.14 8.36
CA GLN A 186 7.24 -8.50 8.64
C GLN A 186 8.25 -8.10 7.56
N VAL A 187 7.83 -7.95 6.30
CA VAL A 187 8.66 -7.38 5.23
C VAL A 187 7.84 -6.29 4.58
N PRO A 188 8.31 -5.02 4.57
CA PRO A 188 7.62 -3.95 3.88
C PRO A 188 7.74 -4.18 2.37
N LEU A 189 6.86 -5.02 1.86
CA LEU A 189 6.46 -5.13 0.45
C LEU A 189 5.78 -3.84 -0.03
N THR A 190 5.64 -2.83 0.83
CA THR A 190 5.50 -1.41 0.49
C THR A 190 6.76 -0.86 -0.17
N GLY A 191 7.29 -1.56 -1.18
CA GLY A 191 8.21 -0.98 -2.14
C GLY A 191 7.45 -0.06 -3.10
N PRO A 192 8.08 1.02 -3.59
CA PRO A 192 7.49 1.88 -4.62
C PRO A 192 7.07 1.07 -5.86
N GLU A 193 7.79 -0.01 -6.17
CA GLU A 193 7.55 -0.88 -7.33
C GLU A 193 6.27 -1.73 -7.23
N ALA A 194 5.91 -2.22 -6.03
CA ALA A 194 4.66 -2.96 -5.82
C ALA A 194 3.44 -2.02 -5.89
N LEU A 195 3.62 -0.78 -5.41
CA LEU A 195 2.62 0.27 -5.52
C LEU A 195 2.44 0.74 -6.97
N GLU A 196 3.53 0.88 -7.72
CA GLU A 196 3.51 1.17 -9.16
C GLU A 196 2.83 0.03 -9.95
N LEU A 197 3.08 -1.23 -9.59
CA LEU A 197 2.36 -2.35 -10.19
C LEU A 197 0.85 -2.29 -9.89
N LEU A 198 0.47 -1.98 -8.65
CA LEU A 198 -0.92 -1.82 -8.29
C LEU A 198 -1.57 -0.64 -9.03
N GLU A 199 -0.87 0.47 -9.16
CA GLU A 199 -1.33 1.65 -9.90
C GLU A 199 -1.52 1.34 -11.38
N THR A 200 -0.54 0.72 -12.03
CA THR A 200 -0.65 0.32 -13.45
C THR A 200 -1.78 -0.68 -13.66
N MET A 201 -1.94 -1.68 -12.78
CA MET A 201 -3.10 -2.58 -12.81
C MET A 201 -4.43 -1.85 -12.62
N GLY A 202 -4.46 -0.88 -11.70
CA GLY A 202 -5.61 -0.01 -11.46
C GLY A 202 -6.00 0.79 -12.68
N GLN A 203 -5.03 1.40 -13.37
CA GLN A 203 -5.25 2.14 -14.62
C GLN A 203 -5.82 1.24 -15.73
N TYR A 204 -5.30 0.02 -15.90
CA TYR A 204 -5.86 -0.94 -16.86
C TYR A 204 -7.30 -1.31 -16.51
N TYR A 205 -7.57 -1.55 -15.22
CA TYR A 205 -8.90 -1.89 -14.74
C TYR A 205 -9.89 -0.72 -14.95
N GLU A 206 -9.51 0.51 -14.63
CA GLU A 206 -10.35 1.70 -14.84
C GLU A 206 -10.62 1.98 -16.32
N SER A 207 -9.61 1.85 -17.18
CA SER A 207 -9.76 1.98 -18.63
C SER A 207 -10.68 0.92 -19.21
N ALA A 208 -10.61 -0.31 -18.69
CA ALA A 208 -11.50 -1.39 -19.07
C ALA A 208 -12.93 -1.18 -18.56
N LEU A 209 -13.11 -0.68 -17.33
CA LEU A 209 -14.43 -0.31 -16.81
C LEU A 209 -15.10 0.78 -17.65
N GLY A 210 -14.35 1.81 -18.07
CA GLY A 210 -14.86 2.83 -18.98
C GLY A 210 -15.35 2.25 -20.31
N PHE A 211 -14.59 1.30 -20.88
CA PHE A 211 -15.03 0.59 -22.09
C PHE A 211 -16.29 -0.26 -21.87
N ILE A 212 -16.40 -0.97 -20.74
CA ILE A 212 -17.63 -1.71 -20.40
C ILE A 212 -18.81 -0.75 -20.24
N PHE A 213 -18.60 0.41 -19.61
CA PHE A 213 -19.63 1.43 -19.47
C PHE A 213 -20.11 1.94 -20.83
N ASP A 214 -19.20 2.31 -21.72
CA ASP A 214 -19.57 2.76 -23.08
C ASP A 214 -20.29 1.67 -23.87
N PHE A 215 -19.82 0.43 -23.78
CA PHE A 215 -20.46 -0.73 -24.42
C PHE A 215 -21.86 -0.96 -23.88
N THR A 216 -22.03 -1.00 -22.55
CA THR A 216 -23.36 -1.19 -21.92
C THR A 216 -24.32 -0.05 -22.23
N MET A 217 -23.85 1.19 -22.25
CA MET A 217 -24.67 2.33 -22.67
C MET A 217 -25.07 2.24 -24.15
N ASN A 218 -24.16 1.82 -25.02
CA ASN A 218 -24.46 1.62 -26.43
C ASN A 218 -25.47 0.49 -26.65
N GLU A 219 -25.36 -0.62 -25.93
CA GLU A 219 -26.33 -1.72 -25.97
C GLU A 219 -27.71 -1.30 -25.44
N LEU A 220 -27.77 -0.55 -24.34
CA LEU A 220 -29.02 0.01 -23.81
C LEU A 220 -29.69 0.96 -24.81
N ASN A 221 -28.91 1.83 -25.45
CA ASN A 221 -29.41 2.75 -26.48
C ASN A 221 -29.84 2.02 -27.76
N THR A 222 -29.10 1.00 -28.19
CA THR A 222 -29.42 0.20 -29.38
C THR A 222 -30.70 -0.61 -29.16
N SER A 223 -30.91 -1.14 -27.96
CA SER A 223 -32.17 -1.79 -27.56
C SER A 223 -33.37 -0.83 -27.68
N LEU A 224 -33.18 0.45 -27.34
CA LEU A 224 -34.17 1.52 -27.50
C LEU A 224 -34.43 1.92 -28.97
N GLU A 225 -33.46 1.72 -29.86
CA GLU A 225 -33.65 1.94 -31.30
C GLU A 225 -34.33 0.76 -31.99
N ASN A 226 -34.01 -0.47 -31.57
CA ASN A 226 -34.61 -1.68 -32.14
C ASN A 226 -36.10 -1.81 -31.82
N THR A 227 -36.56 -1.31 -30.67
CA THR A 227 -38.00 -1.19 -30.36
C THR A 227 -38.73 -0.21 -31.29
N LYS A 228 -38.04 0.82 -31.83
CA LYS A 228 -38.60 1.71 -32.86
C LYS A 228 -38.64 1.04 -34.24
N ARG A 229 -37.69 0.17 -34.56
CA ARG A 229 -37.56 -0.51 -35.88
C ARG A 229 -38.46 -1.73 -36.05
N LYS A 230 -38.85 -2.43 -34.98
CA LYS A 230 -39.77 -3.59 -35.00
C LYS A 230 -41.16 -3.31 -35.62
N LYS A 231 -41.50 -2.05 -35.94
CA LYS A 231 -42.72 -1.68 -36.67
C LYS A 231 -42.71 -1.99 -38.18
N LYS A 232 -41.61 -2.47 -38.77
CA LYS A 232 -41.53 -2.69 -40.23
C LYS A 232 -41.55 -4.14 -40.71
N ASN A 233 -40.97 -5.11 -40.01
CA ASN A 233 -40.84 -6.48 -40.53
C ASN A 233 -41.12 -7.52 -39.42
N ASP A 234 -42.22 -8.27 -39.54
CA ASP A 234 -42.62 -9.34 -38.62
C ASP A 234 -41.84 -10.67 -38.80
N GLN A 235 -40.75 -10.67 -39.58
CA GLN A 235 -40.02 -11.88 -39.96
C GLN A 235 -38.76 -12.16 -39.10
N ASP A 236 -38.34 -11.21 -38.25
CA ASP A 236 -37.07 -11.29 -37.50
C ASP A 236 -37.20 -12.02 -36.15
N ALA A 237 -38.36 -12.60 -35.83
CA ALA A 237 -38.59 -13.34 -34.58
C ALA A 237 -37.62 -14.52 -34.36
N LEU A 238 -37.10 -15.11 -35.45
CA LEU A 238 -36.14 -16.22 -35.40
C LEU A 238 -34.68 -15.76 -35.20
N GLU A 239 -34.32 -14.53 -35.59
CA GLU A 239 -32.99 -13.95 -35.36
C GLU A 239 -32.84 -13.43 -33.92
N ASN A 240 -33.95 -13.23 -33.20
CA ASN A 240 -33.96 -12.84 -31.78
C ASN A 240 -33.43 -13.93 -30.83
N ALA A 241 -33.25 -15.19 -31.28
CA ALA A 241 -32.59 -16.23 -30.49
C ALA A 241 -31.09 -15.95 -30.26
N ALA A 242 -30.48 -15.08 -31.09
CA ALA A 242 -29.11 -14.63 -30.92
C ALA A 242 -28.94 -13.52 -29.84
N LEU A 243 -30.04 -13.01 -29.26
CA LEU A 243 -29.98 -12.02 -28.16
C LEU A 243 -29.89 -12.63 -26.76
N ALA A 244 -30.23 -13.91 -26.56
CA ALA A 244 -30.04 -14.61 -25.29
C ALA A 244 -28.59 -14.57 -24.75
N PRO A 245 -27.53 -14.75 -25.57
CA PRO A 245 -26.15 -14.57 -25.10
C PRO A 245 -25.77 -13.10 -24.79
N ASN A 246 -26.53 -12.12 -25.28
CA ASN A 246 -26.29 -10.70 -24.96
C ASN A 246 -26.86 -10.34 -23.59
N GLU A 247 -27.96 -10.95 -23.16
CA GLU A 247 -28.54 -10.73 -21.82
C GLU A 247 -27.62 -11.26 -20.71
N SER A 248 -27.01 -12.44 -20.89
CA SER A 248 -26.04 -12.98 -19.93
C SER A 248 -24.76 -12.16 -19.84
N ARG A 249 -24.29 -11.61 -20.97
CA ARG A 249 -23.13 -10.70 -21.00
C ARG A 249 -23.46 -9.36 -20.35
N LEU A 250 -24.62 -8.78 -20.67
CA LEU A 250 -25.10 -7.55 -20.05
C LEU A 250 -25.22 -7.71 -18.54
N ALA A 251 -25.81 -8.80 -18.05
CA ALA A 251 -25.89 -9.10 -16.62
C ALA A 251 -24.51 -9.20 -15.97
N ARG A 252 -23.53 -9.81 -16.65
CA ARG A 252 -22.14 -9.87 -16.16
C ARG A 252 -21.47 -8.49 -16.12
N CYS A 253 -21.66 -7.66 -17.15
CA CYS A 253 -21.19 -6.27 -17.17
C CYS A 253 -21.79 -5.45 -16.03
N LEU A 254 -23.11 -5.56 -15.82
CA LEU A 254 -23.83 -4.87 -14.75
C LEU A 254 -23.30 -5.28 -13.37
N LYS A 255 -23.01 -6.57 -13.16
CA LYS A 255 -22.42 -7.07 -11.91
C LYS A 255 -21.01 -6.54 -11.62
N ILE A 256 -20.21 -6.33 -12.67
CA ILE A 256 -18.86 -5.74 -12.50
C ILE A 256 -18.99 -4.25 -12.19
N LEU A 257 -19.84 -3.53 -12.92
CA LEU A 257 -20.05 -2.09 -12.76
C LEU A 257 -20.77 -1.75 -11.45
N SER A 258 -21.65 -2.62 -10.93
CA SER A 258 -22.38 -2.40 -9.68
C SER A 258 -21.48 -2.32 -8.45
N GLN A 259 -20.23 -2.78 -8.54
CA GLN A 259 -19.25 -2.73 -7.45
C GLN A 259 -18.68 -1.32 -7.25
N ARG A 260 -18.86 -0.43 -8.23
CA ARG A 260 -18.48 0.99 -8.13
C ARG A 260 -19.74 1.83 -8.07
N THR A 261 -19.92 2.55 -6.97
CA THR A 261 -21.13 3.35 -6.70
C THR A 261 -21.40 4.41 -7.76
N ALA A 262 -20.36 5.05 -8.32
CA ALA A 262 -20.49 6.07 -9.36
C ALA A 262 -21.12 5.52 -10.66
N TYR A 263 -20.54 4.46 -11.22
CA TYR A 263 -21.07 3.82 -12.43
C TYR A 263 -22.44 3.19 -12.18
N ALA A 264 -22.65 2.59 -11.01
CA ALA A 264 -23.94 1.96 -10.66
C ALA A 264 -25.11 2.96 -10.74
N GLN A 265 -24.94 4.19 -10.24
CA GLN A 265 -25.99 5.21 -10.25
C GLN A 265 -26.32 5.71 -11.67
N GLU A 266 -25.29 5.96 -12.48
CA GLU A 266 -25.47 6.42 -13.87
C GLU A 266 -26.16 5.35 -14.72
N ILE A 267 -25.72 4.10 -14.58
CA ILE A 267 -26.31 2.95 -15.28
C ILE A 267 -27.76 2.75 -14.83
N GLN A 268 -28.04 2.76 -13.54
CA GLN A 268 -29.41 2.62 -13.03
C GLN A 268 -30.32 3.72 -13.61
N THR A 269 -29.84 4.95 -13.67
CA THR A 269 -30.57 6.08 -14.27
C THR A 269 -30.81 5.88 -15.76
N ALA A 270 -29.82 5.42 -16.51
CA ALA A 270 -29.95 5.15 -17.94
C ALA A 270 -30.89 3.97 -18.24
N ILE A 271 -30.80 2.88 -17.46
CA ILE A 271 -31.71 1.74 -17.57
C ILE A 271 -33.14 2.21 -17.28
N LEU A 272 -33.38 2.95 -16.19
CA LEU A 272 -34.69 3.50 -15.87
C LEU A 272 -35.25 4.34 -17.03
N LYS A 273 -34.44 5.25 -17.60
CA LYS A 273 -34.85 6.08 -18.74
C LYS A 273 -35.19 5.24 -19.97
N CYS A 274 -34.38 4.24 -20.28
CA CYS A 274 -34.58 3.35 -21.42
C CYS A 274 -35.85 2.50 -21.26
N ARG A 275 -36.03 1.88 -20.09
CA ARG A 275 -37.20 1.06 -19.77
C ARG A 275 -38.48 1.88 -19.75
N ARG A 276 -38.49 3.06 -19.11
CA ARG A 276 -39.62 3.99 -19.15
C ARG A 276 -40.08 4.30 -20.57
N THR A 277 -39.13 4.63 -21.45
CA THR A 277 -39.43 4.93 -22.86
C THR A 277 -40.01 3.71 -23.59
N THR A 278 -39.44 2.52 -23.33
CA THR A 278 -39.87 1.26 -23.96
C THR A 278 -41.26 0.83 -23.49
N VAL A 279 -41.52 0.86 -22.19
CA VAL A 279 -42.83 0.56 -21.59
C VAL A 279 -43.89 1.52 -22.11
N ASN A 280 -43.60 2.82 -22.16
CA ASN A 280 -44.53 3.82 -22.69
C ASN A 280 -44.86 3.54 -24.18
N GLN A 281 -43.85 3.26 -25.01
CA GLN A 281 -44.07 2.97 -26.42
C GLN A 281 -44.86 1.68 -26.65
N ARG A 282 -44.59 0.62 -25.86
CA ARG A 282 -45.36 -0.63 -25.90
C ARG A 282 -46.81 -0.38 -25.48
N PHE A 283 -47.01 0.24 -24.32
CA PHE A 283 -48.34 0.59 -23.82
C PHE A 283 -49.15 1.39 -24.85
N ARG A 284 -48.56 2.43 -25.45
CA ARG A 284 -49.25 3.23 -26.50
C ARG A 284 -49.58 2.41 -27.74
N THR A 285 -48.69 1.52 -28.17
CA THR A 285 -48.91 0.69 -29.37
C THR A 285 -50.04 -0.32 -29.12
N ASP A 286 -50.02 -0.98 -27.97
CA ASP A 286 -51.02 -1.99 -27.59
C ASP A 286 -52.37 -1.33 -27.30
N LEU A 287 -52.38 -0.14 -26.69
CA LEU A 287 -53.60 0.64 -26.46
C LEU A 287 -54.30 1.04 -27.76
N VAL A 288 -53.54 1.40 -28.81
CA VAL A 288 -54.10 1.70 -30.13
C VAL A 288 -54.75 0.45 -30.74
N GLN A 289 -54.18 -0.74 -30.54
CA GLN A 289 -54.77 -2.01 -30.99
C GLN A 289 -56.03 -2.37 -30.19
N LEU A 290 -56.10 -2.01 -28.91
CA LEU A 290 -57.30 -2.22 -28.09
C LEU A 290 -58.47 -1.32 -28.49
N THR A 291 -58.17 -0.13 -29.01
CA THR A 291 -59.18 0.89 -29.34
C THR A 291 -59.98 0.57 -30.62
N ASN A 292 -59.45 -0.28 -31.50
CA ASN A 292 -60.10 -0.73 -32.74
C ASN A 292 -60.24 -2.27 -32.68
N PRO A 293 -61.43 -2.92 -32.60
CA PRO A 293 -62.82 -2.52 -32.87
C PRO A 293 -63.61 -2.01 -31.63
N PRO A 294 -64.87 -1.51 -31.78
CA PRO A 294 -65.70 -1.08 -30.65
C PRO A 294 -65.94 -2.23 -29.64
N ARG A 295 -65.68 -1.96 -28.36
CA ARG A 295 -65.83 -2.91 -27.25
C ARG A 295 -66.74 -2.34 -26.16
N ASP A 296 -67.34 -3.24 -25.39
CA ASP A 296 -67.99 -2.89 -24.11
C ASP A 296 -66.97 -2.24 -23.16
N GLN A 297 -67.41 -1.23 -22.43
CA GLN A 297 -66.52 -0.36 -21.65
C GLN A 297 -65.86 -1.12 -20.49
N ILE A 298 -66.59 -2.03 -19.84
CA ILE A 298 -66.04 -2.92 -18.81
C ILE A 298 -64.93 -3.81 -19.39
N ARG A 299 -65.12 -4.31 -20.62
CA ARG A 299 -64.11 -5.14 -21.29
C ARG A 299 -62.88 -4.33 -21.67
N TYR A 300 -63.08 -3.11 -22.17
CA TYR A 300 -61.99 -2.18 -22.48
C TYR A 300 -61.14 -1.84 -21.24
N VAL A 301 -61.78 -1.50 -20.11
CA VAL A 301 -61.07 -1.24 -18.84
C VAL A 301 -60.35 -2.49 -18.34
N SER A 302 -61.00 -3.65 -18.41
CA SER A 302 -60.38 -4.93 -18.04
C SER A 302 -59.14 -5.23 -18.89
N ASP A 303 -59.18 -4.95 -20.19
CA ASP A 303 -58.05 -5.17 -21.10
C ASP A 303 -56.89 -4.20 -20.80
N ILE A 304 -57.18 -2.94 -20.47
CA ILE A 304 -56.15 -1.96 -20.03
C ILE A 304 -55.45 -2.44 -18.75
N LEU A 305 -56.22 -2.90 -17.77
CA LEU A 305 -55.67 -3.38 -16.49
C LEU A 305 -54.86 -4.67 -16.68
N ALA A 306 -55.30 -5.55 -17.58
CA ALA A 306 -54.56 -6.74 -17.97
C ALA A 306 -53.23 -6.40 -18.68
N LEU A 307 -53.23 -5.40 -19.58
CA LEU A 307 -51.99 -4.88 -20.18
C LEU A 307 -51.04 -4.33 -19.12
N CYS A 308 -51.55 -3.54 -18.17
CA CYS A 308 -50.73 -3.00 -17.08
C CYS A 308 -50.10 -4.13 -16.26
N HIS A 309 -50.88 -5.17 -15.93
CA HIS A 309 -50.37 -6.35 -15.25
C HIS A 309 -49.28 -7.07 -16.06
N GLN A 310 -49.52 -7.30 -17.35
CA GLN A 310 -48.54 -7.96 -18.22
C GLN A 310 -47.23 -7.16 -18.33
N LEU A 311 -47.32 -5.84 -18.44
CA LEU A 311 -46.14 -4.97 -18.46
C LEU A 311 -45.38 -5.04 -17.13
N VAL A 312 -46.08 -4.93 -15.99
CA VAL A 312 -45.47 -5.07 -14.66
C VAL A 312 -44.77 -6.43 -14.51
N ALA A 313 -45.44 -7.52 -14.89
CA ALA A 313 -44.84 -8.86 -14.84
C ALA A 313 -43.58 -8.96 -15.71
N SER A 314 -43.61 -8.43 -16.94
CA SER A 314 -42.46 -8.46 -17.84
C SER A 314 -41.27 -7.64 -17.34
N GLU A 315 -41.51 -6.53 -16.63
CA GLU A 315 -40.42 -5.74 -16.03
C GLU A 315 -39.84 -6.43 -14.79
N LEU A 316 -40.66 -7.12 -13.99
CA LEU A 316 -40.19 -7.92 -12.85
C LEU A 316 -39.31 -9.09 -13.28
N GLU A 317 -39.70 -9.78 -14.36
CA GLU A 317 -38.88 -10.86 -14.94
C GLU A 317 -37.55 -10.34 -15.47
N LEU A 318 -37.56 -9.19 -16.15
CA LEU A 318 -36.36 -8.56 -16.69
C LEU A 318 -35.44 -8.02 -15.59
N SER A 319 -35.99 -7.41 -14.52
CA SER A 319 -35.18 -6.96 -13.39
C SER A 319 -34.52 -8.13 -12.68
N ALA A 320 -35.23 -9.26 -12.54
CA ALA A 320 -34.70 -10.50 -11.99
C ALA A 320 -33.58 -11.08 -12.89
N ALA A 321 -33.79 -11.11 -14.21
CA ALA A 321 -32.79 -11.61 -15.17
C ALA A 321 -31.50 -10.78 -15.15
N LEU A 322 -31.60 -9.46 -15.01
CA LEU A 322 -30.46 -8.55 -14.96
C LEU A 322 -29.85 -8.40 -13.55
N SER A 323 -30.41 -9.08 -12.54
CA SER A 323 -29.94 -9.06 -11.14
C SER A 323 -29.88 -7.66 -10.51
N LEU A 324 -30.78 -6.74 -10.90
CA LEU A 324 -30.85 -5.39 -10.32
C LEU A 324 -31.60 -5.39 -8.97
N GLY A 325 -30.94 -5.78 -7.88
CA GLY A 325 -31.38 -5.49 -6.50
C GLY A 325 -32.85 -5.80 -6.14
N GLU A 326 -33.42 -5.11 -5.15
CA GLU A 326 -34.82 -5.28 -4.74
C GLU A 326 -35.77 -4.87 -5.88
N ASN A 327 -36.18 -5.88 -6.68
CA ASN A 327 -36.97 -5.81 -7.91
C ASN A 327 -38.19 -4.88 -7.86
N ILE A 328 -38.77 -4.68 -6.68
CA ILE A 328 -40.03 -3.98 -6.47
C ILE A 328 -39.85 -2.46 -6.56
N SER A 329 -38.81 -1.91 -5.94
CA SER A 329 -38.54 -0.45 -5.95
C SER A 329 -38.23 0.07 -7.36
N PHE A 330 -37.54 -0.75 -8.16
CA PHE A 330 -37.15 -0.43 -9.52
C PHE A 330 -38.35 -0.35 -10.46
N VAL A 331 -39.28 -1.31 -10.34
CA VAL A 331 -40.51 -1.34 -11.15
C VAL A 331 -41.43 -0.18 -10.77
N ASP A 332 -41.61 0.12 -9.47
CA ASP A 332 -42.38 1.29 -9.04
C ASP A 332 -41.81 2.60 -9.61
N MET A 333 -40.47 2.71 -9.68
CA MET A 333 -39.79 3.86 -10.28
C MET A 333 -39.98 3.95 -11.80
N ILE A 334 -40.13 2.83 -12.52
CA ILE A 334 -40.47 2.84 -13.95
C ILE A 334 -41.87 3.41 -14.15
N PHE A 335 -42.86 2.90 -13.41
CA PHE A 335 -44.25 3.31 -13.56
C PHE A 335 -44.57 4.66 -12.92
N SER A 336 -43.77 5.15 -11.98
CA SER A 336 -43.90 6.50 -11.41
C SER A 336 -43.66 7.63 -12.43
N ALA A 337 -43.13 7.32 -13.62
CA ALA A 337 -42.98 8.31 -14.67
C ALA A 337 -44.33 8.88 -15.11
N GLU A 338 -44.44 10.20 -15.06
CA GLU A 338 -45.66 10.97 -15.32
C GLU A 338 -46.35 10.54 -16.63
N ASP A 339 -45.59 10.27 -17.68
CA ASP A 339 -46.16 9.97 -19.01
C ASP A 339 -46.98 8.66 -19.07
N VAL A 340 -46.54 7.58 -18.40
CA VAL A 340 -47.23 6.28 -18.47
C VAL A 340 -48.50 6.34 -17.63
N VAL A 341 -48.36 6.86 -16.40
CA VAL A 341 -49.47 7.09 -15.47
C VAL A 341 -50.52 8.01 -16.07
N ASN A 342 -50.12 9.13 -16.69
CA ASN A 342 -51.04 10.07 -17.30
C ASN A 342 -51.78 9.44 -18.49
N HIS A 343 -51.13 8.60 -19.29
CA HIS A 343 -51.82 7.88 -20.38
C HIS A 343 -52.81 6.85 -19.86
N ILE A 344 -52.50 6.15 -18.77
CA ILE A 344 -53.42 5.22 -18.12
C ILE A 344 -54.61 5.99 -17.55
N ASP A 345 -54.37 7.05 -16.77
CA ASP A 345 -55.42 7.90 -16.18
C ASP A 345 -56.33 8.48 -17.28
N GLN A 346 -55.77 9.12 -18.31
CA GLN A 346 -56.56 9.66 -19.44
C GLN A 346 -57.41 8.58 -20.14
N SER A 347 -56.87 7.37 -20.30
CA SER A 347 -57.59 6.27 -20.95
C SER A 347 -58.74 5.75 -20.09
N LEU A 348 -58.54 5.65 -18.78
CA LEU A 348 -59.56 5.26 -17.81
C LEU A 348 -60.65 6.35 -17.69
N GLN A 349 -60.26 7.62 -17.59
CA GLN A 349 -61.19 8.76 -17.57
C GLN A 349 -62.05 8.82 -18.84
N THR A 350 -61.46 8.59 -20.01
CA THR A 350 -62.20 8.57 -21.29
C THR A 350 -63.21 7.43 -21.33
N SER A 351 -62.92 6.30 -20.67
CA SER A 351 -63.87 5.20 -20.54
C SER A 351 -64.99 5.55 -19.54
N GLU A 352 -64.65 6.11 -18.38
CA GLU A 352 -65.65 6.53 -17.38
C GLU A 352 -66.63 7.57 -17.93
N ALA A 353 -66.15 8.53 -18.72
CA ALA A 353 -66.99 9.57 -19.33
C ALA A 353 -67.98 9.04 -20.38
N LYS A 354 -67.70 7.87 -20.97
CA LYS A 354 -68.58 7.24 -21.98
C LYS A 354 -69.69 6.39 -21.35
N ASP A 355 -69.57 5.96 -20.09
CA ASP A 355 -70.55 5.10 -19.43
C ASP A 355 -71.46 5.89 -18.49
N THR A 356 -72.71 6.06 -18.90
CA THR A 356 -73.76 6.70 -18.09
C THR A 356 -74.55 5.72 -17.21
N SER A 357 -74.29 4.41 -17.33
CA SER A 357 -75.01 3.37 -16.59
C SER A 357 -74.43 3.17 -15.18
N TYR A 358 -75.24 3.39 -14.15
CA TYR A 358 -74.85 3.19 -12.74
C TYR A 358 -74.47 1.72 -12.44
N VAL A 359 -75.06 0.75 -13.16
CA VAL A 359 -74.71 -0.68 -13.00
C VAL A 359 -73.28 -0.95 -13.48
N ASN A 360 -72.89 -0.36 -14.60
CA ASN A 360 -71.54 -0.51 -15.13
C ASN A 360 -70.51 0.19 -14.23
N GLN A 361 -70.81 1.38 -13.74
CA GLN A 361 -69.96 2.10 -12.79
C GLN A 361 -69.75 1.32 -11.48
N HIS A 362 -70.77 0.61 -10.99
CA HIS A 362 -70.61 -0.24 -9.80
C HIS A 362 -69.69 -1.44 -10.06
N ARG A 363 -69.82 -2.08 -11.23
CA ARG A 363 -68.94 -3.18 -11.65
C ARG A 363 -67.50 -2.72 -11.87
N LEU A 364 -67.31 -1.54 -12.46
CA LEU A 364 -66.01 -0.91 -12.62
C LEU A 364 -65.36 -0.59 -11.27
N ALA A 365 -66.13 -0.10 -10.28
CA ALA A 365 -65.61 0.15 -8.94
C ALA A 365 -65.03 -1.10 -8.27
N HIS A 366 -65.70 -2.26 -8.41
CA HIS A 366 -65.19 -3.54 -7.90
C HIS A 366 -63.94 -4.00 -8.66
N LEU A 367 -63.94 -3.87 -9.99
CA LEU A 367 -62.79 -4.22 -10.82
C LEU A 367 -61.55 -3.40 -10.45
N PHE A 368 -61.70 -2.07 -10.31
CA PHE A 368 -60.61 -1.20 -9.89
C PHE A 368 -60.13 -1.53 -8.47
N SER A 369 -61.03 -1.84 -7.54
CA SER A 369 -60.64 -2.21 -6.18
C SER A 369 -59.77 -3.48 -6.17
N TYR A 370 -60.17 -4.50 -6.93
CA TYR A 370 -59.39 -5.74 -7.06
C TYR A 370 -57.99 -5.50 -7.62
N TYR A 371 -57.88 -4.73 -8.72
CA TYR A 371 -56.56 -4.45 -9.31
C TYR A 371 -55.72 -3.51 -8.43
N SER A 372 -56.33 -2.59 -7.69
CA SER A 372 -55.62 -1.74 -6.72
C SER A 372 -54.96 -2.59 -5.63
N ASP A 373 -55.71 -3.51 -5.02
CA ASP A 373 -55.18 -4.44 -4.01
C ASP A 373 -54.08 -5.34 -4.58
N MET A 374 -54.26 -5.82 -5.84
CA MET A 374 -53.25 -6.62 -6.53
C MET A 374 -51.94 -5.85 -6.76
N PHE A 375 -52.00 -4.63 -7.30
CA PHE A 375 -50.81 -3.81 -7.54
C PHE A 375 -50.15 -3.34 -6.24
N SER A 376 -50.94 -3.10 -5.19
CA SER A 376 -50.44 -2.86 -3.83
C SER A 376 -49.65 -4.05 -3.31
N GLY A 377 -50.18 -5.27 -3.48
CA GLY A 377 -49.50 -6.51 -3.09
C GLY A 377 -48.21 -6.80 -3.86
N ILE A 378 -48.13 -6.37 -5.12
CA ILE A 378 -46.92 -6.46 -5.96
C ILE A 378 -45.90 -5.35 -5.60
N GLY A 379 -46.35 -4.28 -4.94
CA GLY A 379 -45.53 -3.14 -4.51
C GLY A 379 -45.39 -2.02 -5.55
N VAL A 380 -46.31 -1.92 -6.51
CA VAL A 380 -46.39 -0.80 -7.48
C VAL A 380 -47.36 0.24 -6.93
N SER A 381 -46.84 1.16 -6.11
CA SER A 381 -47.61 2.12 -5.32
C SER A 381 -48.30 3.17 -6.19
N CYS A 382 -47.67 3.59 -7.30
CA CYS A 382 -48.21 4.61 -8.18
C CYS A 382 -49.50 4.14 -8.88
N LEU A 383 -49.49 2.95 -9.50
CA LEU A 383 -50.65 2.35 -10.15
C LEU A 383 -51.76 2.03 -9.15
N SER A 384 -51.40 1.46 -8.00
CA SER A 384 -52.35 1.17 -6.92
C SER A 384 -53.14 2.42 -6.52
N THR A 385 -52.46 3.56 -6.37
CA THR A 385 -53.06 4.82 -5.93
C THR A 385 -54.01 5.40 -6.98
N ILE A 386 -53.60 5.42 -8.25
CA ILE A 386 -54.44 5.94 -9.35
C ILE A 386 -55.69 5.07 -9.52
N ILE A 387 -55.52 3.75 -9.50
CA ILE A 387 -56.64 2.82 -9.65
C ILE A 387 -57.60 2.94 -8.45
N ALA A 388 -57.09 3.16 -7.24
CA ALA A 388 -57.93 3.45 -6.07
C ALA A 388 -58.72 4.75 -6.24
N GLN A 389 -58.12 5.79 -6.82
CA GLN A 389 -58.82 7.06 -7.12
C GLN A 389 -59.98 6.84 -8.11
N HIS A 390 -59.78 6.04 -9.17
CA HIS A 390 -60.86 5.67 -10.08
C HIS A 390 -61.95 4.82 -9.41
N ALA A 391 -61.57 3.88 -8.54
CA ALA A 391 -62.52 3.11 -7.75
C ALA A 391 -63.41 4.02 -6.89
N THR A 392 -62.82 4.98 -6.18
CA THR A 392 -63.57 5.94 -5.36
C THR A 392 -64.48 6.83 -6.20
N ARG A 393 -64.01 7.33 -7.35
CA ARG A 393 -64.82 8.13 -8.27
C ARG A 393 -66.04 7.37 -8.79
N CYS A 394 -65.88 6.11 -9.19
CA CYS A 394 -66.99 5.25 -9.59
C CYS A 394 -67.97 4.94 -8.44
N ARG A 395 -67.48 4.80 -7.19
CA ARG A 395 -68.36 4.64 -6.01
C ARG A 395 -69.17 5.90 -5.71
N THR A 396 -68.57 7.10 -5.87
CA THR A 396 -69.31 8.35 -5.65
C THR A 396 -70.38 8.57 -6.70
N THR A 397 -70.08 8.33 -7.99
CA THR A 397 -71.07 8.50 -9.06
C THR A 397 -72.24 7.52 -8.94
N THR A 398 -71.96 6.27 -8.54
CA THR A 398 -73.02 5.28 -8.26
C THR A 398 -73.88 5.66 -7.07
N ALA A 399 -73.28 6.11 -5.96
CA ALA A 399 -74.03 6.59 -4.80
C ALA A 399 -74.93 7.79 -5.14
N GLU A 400 -74.44 8.74 -5.93
CA GLU A 400 -75.23 9.87 -6.42
C GLU A 400 -76.37 9.44 -7.33
N ALA A 401 -76.13 8.50 -8.26
CA ALA A 401 -77.14 7.98 -9.15
C ALA A 401 -78.26 7.25 -8.40
N VAL A 402 -77.90 6.40 -7.43
CA VAL A 402 -78.87 5.69 -6.57
C VAL A 402 -79.69 6.69 -5.75
N LYS A 403 -79.07 7.74 -5.19
CA LYS A 403 -79.78 8.79 -4.45
C LYS A 403 -80.77 9.57 -5.34
N ARG A 404 -80.40 9.88 -6.59
CA ARG A 404 -81.30 10.51 -7.56
C ARG A 404 -82.47 9.60 -7.92
N GLN A 405 -82.21 8.31 -8.11
CA GLN A 405 -83.26 7.35 -8.42
C GLN A 405 -84.23 7.17 -7.25
N SER A 406 -83.74 7.11 -6.00
CA SER A 406 -84.61 7.04 -4.82
C SER A 406 -85.47 8.30 -4.65
N LEU A 407 -84.92 9.49 -4.94
CA LEU A 407 -85.68 10.74 -4.92
C LEU A 407 -86.78 10.73 -5.99
N HIS A 408 -86.46 10.29 -7.22
CA HIS A 408 -87.44 10.18 -8.29
C HIS A 408 -88.56 9.17 -7.98
N TYR A 409 -88.26 8.05 -7.30
CA TYR A 409 -89.30 7.12 -6.84
C TYR A 409 -90.16 7.72 -5.73
N GLN A 410 -89.58 8.48 -4.80
CA GLN A 410 -90.33 9.19 -3.77
C GLN A 410 -91.24 10.26 -4.37
N GLU A 411 -90.75 11.05 -5.32
CA GLU A 411 -91.54 12.06 -6.05
C GLU A 411 -92.65 11.42 -6.89
N ALA A 412 -92.36 10.32 -7.59
CA ALA A 412 -93.37 9.58 -8.36
C ALA A 412 -94.44 8.95 -7.45
N SER A 413 -94.04 8.43 -6.29
CA SER A 413 -94.96 7.90 -5.28
C SER A 413 -95.82 9.00 -4.67
N LEU A 414 -95.25 10.19 -4.41
CA LEU A 414 -96.00 11.35 -3.92
C LEU A 414 -97.00 11.83 -4.97
N ALA A 415 -96.58 11.92 -6.24
CA ALA A 415 -97.45 12.32 -7.34
C ALA A 415 -98.60 11.32 -7.58
N ALA A 416 -98.35 10.02 -7.42
CA ALA A 416 -99.39 8.99 -7.48
C ALA A 416 -100.35 9.08 -6.28
N PHE A 417 -99.85 9.38 -5.08
CA PHE A 417 -100.67 9.61 -3.89
C PHE A 417 -101.54 10.87 -4.05
N VAL A 418 -100.99 11.97 -4.53
CA VAL A 418 -101.77 13.20 -4.79
C VAL A 418 -102.86 12.96 -5.82
N ARG A 419 -102.57 12.23 -6.92
CA ARG A 419 -103.60 11.86 -7.91
C ARG A 419 -104.68 10.93 -7.37
N THR A 420 -104.40 10.10 -6.36
CA THR A 420 -105.43 9.23 -5.77
C THR A 420 -106.32 10.03 -4.83
N VAL A 421 -105.76 10.94 -4.04
CA VAL A 421 -106.52 11.86 -3.19
C VAL A 421 -107.39 12.81 -4.02
N GLU A 422 -106.88 13.37 -5.12
CA GLU A 422 -107.68 14.25 -6.01
C GLU A 422 -108.84 13.54 -6.71
N ASN A 423 -108.78 12.21 -6.90
CA ASN A 423 -109.89 11.45 -7.48
C ASN A 423 -110.92 10.98 -6.44
N ASP A 424 -110.59 11.03 -5.14
CA ASP A 424 -111.52 10.68 -4.04
C ASP A 424 -112.36 11.89 -3.58
N ASP A 425 -112.05 13.11 -4.04
CA ASP A 425 -112.79 14.36 -3.72
C ASP A 425 -113.94 14.67 -4.73
N ASP A 426 -114.13 13.83 -5.77
CA ASP A 426 -115.16 13.98 -6.83
C ASP A 426 -116.39 13.04 -6.67
N ASP A 427 -116.47 12.26 -5.58
CA ASP A 427 -117.67 11.50 -5.13
C ASP A 427 -118.26 12.13 -3.86
#